data_AF-A0A3M2W411-F1
#
_entry.id   AF-A0A3M2W411-F1
#
_cell.length_a   1.000
_cell.length_b   1.000
_cell.length_c   1.000
_cell.angle_alpha   90.00
_cell.angle_beta   90.00
_cell.angle_gamma   90.00
#
_symmetry.space_group_name_H-M   'P 1'
#
loop_
_entity.id
_entity.type
_entity.pdbx_description
1 polymer ?
#
loop_
_entity_poly.entity_id
_entity_poly.type
_entity_poly.pdbx_seq_one_letter_code
_entity_poly.pdbx_strand_id
1 'polypeptide(L)'
;MVSKAVVMADVVEASIGEGMSPRDALKRAFSNVQPVEKNERTSLLLACSENGRPVLYHFDTESADSITSVEGLIQIGSISTHHINNTKNIVDELEDEICKRFNSEVHSRKNILSRLLGYLQSIGVHDRILIEGVGGAFVGLCYSSDGVEWQPDILYVVHSPDPSAGEVIFCGVFVREQVLGLISTASQLNKFLAWKFSAEDGDTALARAKSVSVEMLKKYDSGKFGALVFLNNTFHIVTVLEMKESTHHHFVIVDALSPDSGKLSVVWRPGLLRIVNTIPKDADGRQPDLSTMWLPYVGLEAQETAEIDEFLQAQYDADFSWP
;
A
#
# COMPACT_ATOMS: atom_id res chain seq x y z
N MET A 1 -10.90 -20.65 -9.61
CA MET A 1 -11.44 -19.63 -8.69
C MET A 1 -11.18 -18.22 -9.22
N VAL A 2 -9.93 -17.78 -9.47
CA VAL A 2 -9.62 -16.44 -10.02
C VAL A 2 -10.31 -16.16 -11.37
N SER A 3 -10.51 -17.17 -12.22
CA SER A 3 -11.14 -16.98 -13.54
C SER A 3 -12.58 -16.49 -13.48
N LYS A 4 -13.40 -16.93 -12.50
CA LYS A 4 -14.80 -16.49 -12.39
C LYS A 4 -14.89 -15.05 -11.90
N ALA A 5 -14.06 -14.66 -10.94
CA ALA A 5 -14.01 -13.27 -10.45
C ALA A 5 -13.61 -12.28 -11.57
N VAL A 6 -12.62 -12.65 -12.39
CA VAL A 6 -12.19 -11.84 -13.56
C VAL A 6 -13.31 -11.74 -14.59
N VAL A 7 -13.95 -12.86 -14.94
CA VAL A 7 -15.10 -12.85 -15.88
C VAL A 7 -16.25 -12.01 -15.33
N MET A 8 -16.54 -12.09 -14.03
CA MET A 8 -17.56 -11.24 -13.42
C MET A 8 -17.20 -9.76 -13.52
N ALA A 9 -15.96 -9.38 -13.24
CA ALA A 9 -15.49 -8.00 -13.37
C ALA A 9 -15.66 -7.48 -14.81
N ASP A 10 -15.25 -8.28 -15.81
CA ASP A 10 -15.42 -7.94 -17.23
C ASP A 10 -16.89 -7.74 -17.61
N VAL A 11 -17.79 -8.61 -17.13
CA VAL A 11 -19.23 -8.49 -17.39
C VAL A 11 -19.82 -7.27 -16.68
N VAL A 12 -19.41 -6.96 -15.45
CA VAL A 12 -19.85 -5.76 -14.73
C VAL A 12 -19.43 -4.51 -15.51
N GLU A 13 -18.17 -4.42 -15.92
CA GLU A 13 -17.64 -3.28 -16.67
C GLU A 13 -18.38 -3.08 -17.99
N ALA A 14 -18.53 -4.14 -18.78
CA ALA A 14 -19.27 -4.09 -20.04
C ALA A 14 -20.74 -3.68 -19.83
N SER A 15 -21.39 -4.22 -18.80
CA SER A 15 -22.80 -3.93 -18.49
C SER A 15 -23.02 -2.47 -18.07
N ILE A 16 -22.10 -1.92 -17.26
CA ILE A 16 -22.14 -0.50 -16.89
C ILE A 16 -21.92 0.37 -18.14
N GLY A 17 -21.01 -0.03 -19.04
CA GLY A 17 -20.81 0.63 -20.34
C GLY A 17 -22.05 0.62 -21.25
N GLU A 18 -22.91 -0.40 -21.14
CA GLU A 18 -24.22 -0.48 -21.81
C GLU A 18 -25.31 0.36 -21.12
N GLY A 19 -25.01 1.04 -20.01
CA GLY A 19 -25.93 1.91 -19.27
C GLY A 19 -26.79 1.19 -18.22
N MET A 20 -26.47 -0.05 -17.84
CA MET A 20 -27.16 -0.73 -16.73
C MET A 20 -26.80 -0.12 -15.37
N SER A 21 -27.74 -0.22 -14.42
CA SER A 21 -27.46 0.11 -13.02
C SER A 21 -26.35 -0.81 -12.48
N PRO A 22 -25.47 -0.35 -11.56
CA PRO A 22 -24.43 -1.19 -10.98
C PRO A 22 -24.97 -2.49 -10.36
N ARG A 23 -26.13 -2.40 -9.71
CA ARG A 23 -26.80 -3.55 -9.11
C ARG A 23 -27.25 -4.57 -10.15
N ASP A 24 -27.80 -4.13 -11.28
CA ASP A 24 -28.24 -5.05 -12.34
C ASP A 24 -27.06 -5.60 -13.15
N ALA A 25 -25.99 -4.81 -13.32
CA ALA A 25 -24.72 -5.27 -13.87
C ALA A 25 -24.12 -6.42 -13.04
N LEU A 26 -24.11 -6.30 -11.70
CA LEU A 26 -23.69 -7.37 -10.79
C LEU A 26 -24.57 -8.63 -10.93
N LYS A 27 -25.89 -8.48 -11.00
CA LYS A 27 -26.81 -9.62 -11.21
C LYS A 27 -26.53 -10.33 -12.54
N ARG A 28 -26.30 -9.55 -13.61
CA ARG A 28 -25.95 -10.10 -14.93
C ARG A 28 -24.61 -10.82 -14.89
N ALA A 29 -23.59 -10.25 -14.25
CA ALA A 29 -22.30 -10.89 -14.07
C ALA A 29 -22.41 -12.22 -13.33
N PHE A 30 -23.18 -12.25 -12.24
CA PHE A 30 -23.44 -13.48 -11.49
C PHE A 30 -24.14 -14.55 -12.33
N SER A 31 -25.17 -14.16 -13.10
CA SER A 31 -25.90 -15.08 -13.97
C SER A 31 -24.99 -15.72 -15.03
N ASN A 32 -23.94 -15.02 -15.46
CA ASN A 32 -22.99 -15.51 -16.48
C ASN A 32 -21.94 -16.49 -15.94
N VAL A 33 -21.75 -16.60 -14.63
CA VAL A 33 -20.78 -17.54 -14.02
C VAL A 33 -21.44 -18.75 -13.35
N GLN A 34 -22.76 -18.90 -13.52
CA GLN A 34 -23.51 -20.08 -13.10
C GLN A 34 -23.21 -21.30 -14.01
N PRO A 35 -23.24 -22.53 -13.49
CA PRO A 35 -23.48 -22.87 -12.08
C PRO A 35 -22.27 -22.57 -11.19
N VAL A 36 -22.54 -22.07 -9.98
CA VAL A 36 -21.54 -22.03 -8.89
C VAL A 36 -21.63 -23.36 -8.15
N GLU A 37 -20.53 -24.12 -8.08
CA GLU A 37 -20.54 -25.40 -7.37
C GLU A 37 -20.74 -25.18 -5.87
N LYS A 38 -21.33 -26.15 -5.16
CA LYS A 38 -21.65 -26.04 -3.72
C LYS A 38 -20.43 -25.74 -2.83
N ASN A 39 -19.23 -26.04 -3.32
CA ASN A 39 -17.96 -25.81 -2.62
C ASN A 39 -17.19 -24.58 -3.15
N GLU A 40 -17.71 -23.90 -4.18
CA GLU A 40 -17.15 -22.67 -4.71
C GLU A 40 -17.78 -21.48 -4.00
N ARG A 41 -17.03 -20.86 -3.10
CA ARG A 41 -17.41 -19.58 -2.50
C ARG A 41 -16.63 -18.47 -3.17
N THR A 42 -17.34 -17.52 -3.76
CA THR A 42 -16.75 -16.31 -4.33
C THR A 42 -17.44 -15.10 -3.71
N SER A 43 -16.64 -14.25 -3.08
CA SER A 43 -17.08 -12.95 -2.59
C SER A 43 -16.45 -11.86 -3.46
N LEU A 44 -17.23 -10.83 -3.79
CA LEU A 44 -16.78 -9.69 -4.59
C LEU A 44 -17.20 -8.38 -3.91
N LEU A 45 -16.36 -7.37 -4.06
CA LEU A 45 -16.66 -6.00 -3.66
C LEU A 45 -16.71 -5.14 -4.91
N LEU A 46 -17.77 -4.35 -5.05
CA LEU A 46 -17.91 -3.35 -6.11
C LEU A 46 -18.05 -1.96 -5.49
N ALA A 47 -17.02 -1.14 -5.66
CA ALA A 47 -17.10 0.30 -5.41
C ALA A 47 -17.51 1.00 -6.71
N CYS A 48 -18.58 1.80 -6.67
CA CYS A 48 -19.10 2.52 -7.83
C CYS A 48 -19.84 3.79 -7.41
N SER A 49 -20.33 4.57 -8.38
CA SER A 49 -21.18 5.72 -8.13
C SER A 49 -22.62 5.38 -8.52
N GLU A 50 -23.55 5.57 -7.59
CA GLU A 50 -24.99 5.47 -7.84
C GLU A 50 -25.63 6.81 -7.44
N ASN A 51 -26.36 7.43 -8.38
CA ASN A 51 -26.98 8.76 -8.18
C ASN A 51 -25.99 9.85 -7.70
N GLY A 52 -24.73 9.79 -8.16
CA GLY A 52 -23.70 10.76 -7.80
C GLY A 52 -23.08 10.56 -6.42
N ARG A 53 -23.33 9.42 -5.76
CA ARG A 53 -22.74 9.08 -4.46
C ARG A 53 -21.90 7.81 -4.55
N PRO A 54 -20.75 7.73 -3.86
CA PRO A 54 -20.00 6.48 -3.77
C PRO A 54 -20.83 5.44 -3.01
N VAL A 55 -20.90 4.23 -3.55
CA VAL A 55 -21.58 3.08 -2.96
C VAL A 55 -20.65 1.88 -3.05
N LEU A 56 -20.63 1.08 -1.99
CA LEU A 56 -19.95 -0.20 -1.92
C LEU A 56 -20.98 -1.32 -1.87
N TYR A 57 -20.93 -2.23 -2.83
CA TYR A 57 -21.72 -3.47 -2.79
C TYR A 57 -20.82 -4.64 -2.42
N HIS A 58 -21.35 -5.51 -1.58
CA HIS A 58 -20.80 -6.84 -1.34
C HIS A 58 -21.67 -7.87 -2.03
N PHE A 59 -21.01 -8.74 -2.79
CA PHE A 59 -21.62 -9.88 -3.42
C PHE A 59 -21.07 -11.18 -2.84
N ASP A 60 -21.94 -12.13 -2.49
CA ASP A 60 -21.56 -13.46 -2.03
C ASP A 60 -22.44 -14.55 -2.64
N THR A 61 -21.79 -15.56 -3.22
CA THR A 61 -22.41 -16.76 -3.80
C THR A 61 -23.19 -17.63 -2.82
N GLU A 62 -23.00 -17.55 -1.50
CA GLU A 62 -23.70 -18.40 -0.52
C GLU A 62 -25.14 -17.96 -0.21
N SER A 63 -25.51 -16.70 -0.41
CA SER A 63 -26.78 -16.14 0.07
C SER A 63 -27.78 -15.86 -1.06
N ALA A 64 -29.07 -16.16 -0.84
CA ALA A 64 -30.14 -15.95 -1.84
C ALA A 64 -30.42 -14.46 -2.12
N ASP A 65 -30.04 -13.55 -1.21
CA ASP A 65 -30.03 -12.09 -1.34
C ASP A 65 -28.60 -11.58 -1.62
N SER A 66 -27.95 -12.19 -2.60
CA SER A 66 -26.49 -12.18 -2.82
C SER A 66 -25.81 -10.83 -3.04
N ILE A 67 -26.55 -9.71 -3.12
CA ILE A 67 -25.97 -8.36 -3.31
C ILE A 67 -26.51 -7.43 -2.22
N THR A 68 -25.64 -7.00 -1.32
CA THR A 68 -25.94 -6.06 -0.23
C THR A 68 -25.14 -4.78 -0.38
N SER A 69 -25.75 -3.64 -0.03
CA SER A 69 -24.99 -2.40 0.16
C SER A 69 -24.26 -2.48 1.50
N VAL A 70 -23.02 -2.02 1.52
CA VAL A 70 -22.17 -1.98 2.71
C VAL A 70 -22.16 -0.56 3.25
N GLU A 71 -22.42 -0.42 4.56
CA GLU A 71 -22.18 0.81 5.30
C GLU A 71 -20.94 0.62 6.17
N GLY A 72 -19.97 1.54 6.07
CA GLY A 72 -18.70 1.48 6.81
C GLY A 72 -17.73 0.43 6.25
N LEU A 73 -17.12 -0.35 7.15
CA LEU A 73 -16.07 -1.31 6.83
C LEU A 73 -16.63 -2.72 6.57
N ILE A 74 -16.17 -3.34 5.48
CA ILE A 74 -16.31 -4.79 5.24
C ILE A 74 -14.95 -5.42 5.04
N GLN A 75 -14.79 -6.64 5.56
CA GLN A 75 -13.60 -7.46 5.40
C GLN A 75 -14.06 -8.84 4.91
N ILE A 76 -13.43 -9.34 3.85
CA ILE A 76 -13.71 -10.66 3.25
C ILE A 76 -12.43 -11.49 3.23
N GLY A 77 -12.57 -12.82 3.21
CA GLY A 77 -11.44 -13.75 3.13
C GLY A 77 -11.26 -14.59 4.39
N SER A 78 -10.05 -15.11 4.59
CA SER A 78 -9.74 -16.17 5.56
C SER A 78 -9.02 -15.69 6.82
N ILE A 79 -8.80 -14.37 6.97
CA ILE A 79 -8.06 -13.81 8.09
C ILE A 79 -8.85 -13.99 9.41
N SER A 80 -8.14 -14.23 10.50
CA SER A 80 -8.75 -14.52 11.80
C SER A 80 -9.50 -13.32 12.37
N THR A 81 -10.49 -13.60 13.21
CA THR A 81 -11.31 -12.58 13.89
C THR A 81 -10.48 -11.59 14.70
N HIS A 82 -9.31 -12.01 15.19
CA HIS A 82 -8.38 -11.11 15.87
C HIS A 82 -7.92 -9.97 14.97
N HIS A 83 -7.41 -10.28 13.77
CA HIS A 83 -6.96 -9.25 12.80
C HIS A 83 -8.13 -8.45 12.23
N ILE A 84 -9.30 -9.07 12.06
CA ILE A 84 -10.53 -8.36 11.65
C ILE A 84 -10.87 -7.25 12.65
N ASN A 85 -10.86 -7.58 13.95
CA ASN A 85 -11.18 -6.63 15.01
C ASN A 85 -10.12 -5.52 15.11
N ASN A 86 -8.84 -5.86 15.03
CA ASN A 86 -7.79 -4.85 15.10
C ASN A 86 -7.83 -3.88 13.91
N THR A 87 -8.08 -4.40 12.69
CA THR A 87 -8.26 -3.58 11.49
C THR A 87 -9.48 -2.65 11.64
N LYS A 88 -10.58 -3.16 12.21
CA LYS A 88 -11.75 -2.34 12.50
C LYS A 88 -11.42 -1.19 13.46
N ASN A 89 -10.71 -1.47 14.56
CA ASN A 89 -10.35 -0.43 15.53
C ASN A 89 -9.51 0.69 14.89
N ILE A 90 -8.52 0.33 14.06
CA ILE A 90 -7.68 1.31 13.36
C ILE A 90 -8.49 2.15 12.36
N VAL A 91 -9.43 1.54 11.65
CA VAL A 91 -10.33 2.27 10.73
C VAL A 91 -11.25 3.21 11.51
N ASP A 92 -11.87 2.74 12.59
CA ASP A 92 -12.75 3.56 13.43
C ASP A 92 -11.98 4.75 14.04
N GLU A 93 -10.74 4.54 14.51
CA GLU A 93 -9.86 5.61 15.01
C GLU A 93 -9.51 6.65 13.94
N LEU A 94 -9.22 6.19 12.72
CA LEU A 94 -8.91 7.05 11.59
C LEU A 94 -10.13 7.87 11.15
N GLU A 95 -11.31 7.24 11.10
CA GLU A 95 -12.58 7.92 10.83
C GLU A 95 -12.86 9.00 11.88
N ASP A 96 -12.66 8.69 13.15
CA ASP A 96 -12.81 9.63 14.27
C ASP A 96 -11.84 10.82 14.16
N GLU A 97 -10.58 10.56 13.81
CA GLU A 97 -9.56 11.59 13.58
C GLU A 97 -9.97 12.53 12.44
N ILE A 98 -10.34 11.95 11.30
CA ILE A 98 -10.78 12.67 10.10
C ILE A 98 -12.01 13.53 10.43
N CYS A 99 -12.99 12.99 11.16
CA CYS A 99 -14.22 13.71 11.51
C CYS A 99 -13.97 14.86 12.49
N LYS A 100 -13.07 14.69 13.47
CA LYS A 100 -12.80 15.70 14.52
C LYS A 100 -11.86 16.80 14.05
N ARG A 101 -10.93 16.51 13.13
CA ARG A 101 -9.83 17.42 12.75
C ARG A 101 -9.55 17.42 11.25
N PHE A 102 -10.59 17.45 10.42
CA PHE A 102 -10.40 17.44 8.98
C PHE A 102 -9.49 18.58 8.49
N ASN A 103 -8.27 18.24 8.14
CA ASN A 103 -7.35 19.04 7.35
C ASN A 103 -7.06 18.28 6.04
N SER A 104 -7.45 18.85 4.91
CA SER A 104 -7.29 18.24 3.58
C SER A 104 -5.84 18.03 3.16
N GLU A 105 -4.89 18.77 3.74
CA GLU A 105 -3.46 18.56 3.50
C GLU A 105 -2.94 17.34 4.27
N VAL A 106 -3.52 17.07 5.45
CA VAL A 106 -3.15 15.94 6.32
C VAL A 106 -3.86 14.66 5.88
N HIS A 107 -5.17 14.74 5.64
CA HIS A 107 -6.03 13.60 5.30
C HIS A 107 -6.27 13.51 3.79
N SER A 108 -5.20 13.64 3.01
CA SER A 108 -5.26 13.28 1.59
C SER A 108 -5.56 11.77 1.45
N ARG A 109 -6.18 11.37 0.34
CA ARG A 109 -6.49 9.96 0.05
C ARG A 109 -5.22 9.10 0.09
N LYS A 110 -4.13 9.60 -0.46
CA LYS A 110 -2.81 8.95 -0.45
C LYS A 110 -2.31 8.74 0.99
N ASN A 111 -2.42 9.75 1.84
CA ASN A 111 -1.97 9.66 3.23
C ASN A 111 -2.79 8.64 4.03
N ILE A 112 -4.12 8.66 3.87
CA ILE A 112 -5.03 7.67 4.47
C ILE A 112 -4.64 6.26 4.04
N LEU A 113 -4.45 6.03 2.74
CA LEU A 113 -4.03 4.73 2.22
C LEU A 113 -2.67 4.31 2.77
N SER A 114 -1.64 5.17 2.75
CA SER A 114 -0.32 4.82 3.28
C SER A 114 -0.33 4.44 4.77
N ARG A 115 -1.18 5.10 5.57
CA ARG A 115 -1.36 4.78 7.00
C ARG A 115 -1.98 3.40 7.19
N LEU A 116 -3.09 3.13 6.51
CA LEU A 116 -3.78 1.84 6.59
C LEU A 116 -2.89 0.71 6.06
N LEU A 117 -2.21 0.92 4.94
CA LEU A 117 -1.32 -0.06 4.34
C LEU A 117 -0.09 -0.33 5.23
N GLY A 118 0.47 0.71 5.85
CA GLY A 118 1.56 0.53 6.82
C GLY A 118 1.16 -0.34 8.00
N TYR A 119 -0.04 -0.11 8.52
CA TYR A 119 -0.61 -0.96 9.57
C TYR A 119 -0.82 -2.41 9.10
N LEU A 120 -1.51 -2.62 7.97
CA LEU A 120 -1.77 -3.97 7.47
C LEU A 120 -0.47 -4.73 7.16
N GLN A 121 0.53 -4.05 6.61
CA GLN A 121 1.83 -4.64 6.33
C GLN A 121 2.58 -5.02 7.62
N SER A 122 2.40 -4.28 8.72
CA SER A 122 3.02 -4.61 10.01
C SER A 122 2.50 -5.92 10.59
N ILE A 123 1.22 -6.25 10.36
CA ILE A 123 0.66 -7.56 10.74
C ILE A 123 1.48 -8.67 10.06
N GLY A 124 1.81 -8.54 8.79
CA GLY A 124 2.62 -9.52 8.07
C GLY A 124 4.08 -9.61 8.52
N VAL A 125 4.60 -8.59 9.21
CA VAL A 125 5.95 -8.60 9.78
C VAL A 125 5.99 -9.33 11.12
N HIS A 126 4.95 -9.18 11.95
CA HIS A 126 4.93 -9.71 13.31
C HIS A 126 4.20 -11.04 13.45
N ASP A 127 3.13 -11.23 12.67
CA ASP A 127 2.24 -12.36 12.78
C ASP A 127 2.38 -13.31 11.58
N ARG A 128 2.15 -14.60 11.82
CA ARG A 128 2.25 -15.63 10.79
C ARG A 128 0.98 -15.74 9.94
N ILE A 129 0.45 -14.63 9.44
CA ILE A 129 -0.80 -14.58 8.67
C ILE A 129 -0.79 -15.41 7.37
N LEU A 130 0.39 -15.81 6.89
CA LEU A 130 0.53 -16.78 5.80
C LEU A 130 -0.16 -18.11 6.09
N ILE A 131 -0.22 -18.56 7.35
CA ILE A 131 -0.94 -19.79 7.73
C ILE A 131 -2.45 -19.64 7.58
N GLU A 132 -2.94 -18.40 7.58
CA GLU A 132 -4.34 -18.03 7.36
C GLU A 132 -4.62 -17.74 5.87
N GLY A 133 -3.64 -17.95 4.99
CA GLY A 133 -3.78 -17.72 3.55
C GLY A 133 -3.65 -16.26 3.12
N VAL A 134 -3.20 -15.37 4.01
CA VAL A 134 -2.96 -13.95 3.72
C VAL A 134 -1.47 -13.65 3.72
N GLY A 135 -0.98 -12.93 2.72
CA GLY A 135 0.41 -12.47 2.70
C GLY A 135 0.81 -11.76 1.41
N GLY A 136 2.11 -11.48 1.30
CA GLY A 136 2.65 -10.63 0.24
C GLY A 136 2.56 -9.15 0.61
N ALA A 137 2.42 -8.30 -0.39
CA ALA A 137 2.25 -6.87 -0.20
C ALA A 137 0.77 -6.51 -0.11
N PHE A 138 0.41 -5.71 0.89
CA PHE A 138 -0.90 -5.07 0.92
C PHE A 138 -0.91 -3.91 -0.08
N VAL A 139 -1.98 -3.82 -0.86
CA VAL A 139 -2.19 -2.76 -1.85
C VAL A 139 -3.53 -2.08 -1.64
N GLY A 140 -3.56 -0.76 -1.86
CA GLY A 140 -4.72 0.09 -1.60
C GLY A 140 -5.16 0.88 -2.82
N LEU A 141 -6.47 1.01 -2.97
CA LEU A 141 -7.14 1.80 -3.99
C LEU A 141 -8.20 2.68 -3.32
N CYS A 142 -8.29 3.94 -3.72
CA CYS A 142 -9.36 4.85 -3.33
C CYS A 142 -10.27 5.11 -4.52
N TYR A 143 -11.58 5.01 -4.29
CA TYR A 143 -12.60 5.42 -5.24
C TYR A 143 -13.32 6.67 -4.73
N SER A 144 -13.53 7.65 -5.60
CA SER A 144 -14.20 8.90 -5.29
C SER A 144 -14.95 9.47 -6.50
N SER A 145 -15.62 10.60 -6.32
CA SER A 145 -16.22 11.37 -7.42
C SER A 145 -15.21 11.82 -8.49
N ASP A 146 -13.94 11.99 -8.10
CA ASP A 146 -12.87 12.43 -9.02
C ASP A 146 -12.25 11.25 -9.78
N GLY A 147 -12.68 10.03 -9.46
CA GLY A 147 -12.22 8.79 -10.07
C GLY A 147 -11.50 7.87 -9.09
N VAL A 148 -10.69 7.00 -9.69
CA VAL A 148 -9.95 5.93 -9.03
C VAL A 148 -8.49 6.35 -8.87
N GLU A 149 -7.96 6.25 -7.65
CA GLU A 149 -6.59 6.59 -7.33
C GLU A 149 -5.93 5.45 -6.55
N TRP A 150 -4.83 4.90 -7.09
CA TRP A 150 -4.01 3.94 -6.37
C TRP A 150 -3.22 4.61 -5.23
N GLN A 151 -2.78 3.81 -4.27
CA GLN A 151 -1.80 4.22 -3.28
C GLN A 151 -0.60 4.97 -3.90
N PRO A 152 0.07 5.86 -3.14
CA PRO A 152 1.37 6.36 -3.57
C PRO A 152 2.39 5.22 -3.71
N ASP A 153 3.49 5.48 -4.40
CA ASP A 153 4.64 4.58 -4.33
C ASP A 153 5.15 4.55 -2.88
N ILE A 154 5.25 3.36 -2.30
CA ILE A 154 5.62 3.17 -0.90
C ILE A 154 6.95 2.43 -0.83
N LEU A 155 7.89 2.96 -0.04
CA LEU A 155 9.06 2.22 0.41
C LEU A 155 8.84 1.74 1.84
N TYR A 156 8.69 0.43 2.04
CA TYR A 156 8.74 -0.17 3.36
C TYR A 156 10.20 -0.34 3.79
N VAL A 157 10.48 0.08 5.02
CA VAL A 157 11.79 -0.03 5.69
C VAL A 157 11.60 -0.88 6.94
N VAL A 158 11.92 -2.16 6.85
CA VAL A 158 11.83 -3.07 8.01
C VAL A 158 13.17 -3.06 8.73
N HIS A 159 13.15 -2.76 10.03
CA HIS A 159 14.38 -2.54 10.80
C HIS A 159 14.29 -3.13 12.21
N SER A 160 15.45 -3.45 12.78
CA SER A 160 15.62 -3.68 14.21
C SER A 160 15.68 -2.37 15.01
N PRO A 161 15.52 -2.41 16.34
CA PRO A 161 15.60 -1.20 17.17
C PRO A 161 16.92 -0.44 17.04
N ASP A 162 18.02 -1.18 16.83
CA ASP A 162 19.29 -0.64 16.38
C ASP A 162 19.47 -0.99 14.89
N PRO A 163 19.29 -0.03 13.96
CA PRO A 163 19.49 -0.27 12.53
C PRO A 163 20.94 -0.54 12.15
N SER A 164 21.92 -0.24 13.02
CA SER A 164 23.34 -0.53 12.77
C SER A 164 23.72 -1.96 13.15
N ALA A 165 22.94 -2.60 14.01
CA ALA A 165 23.20 -3.96 14.50
C ALA A 165 22.49 -5.06 13.69
N GLY A 166 21.57 -4.70 12.79
CA GLY A 166 20.76 -5.63 12.02
C GLY A 166 20.65 -5.26 10.55
N GLU A 167 20.24 -6.24 9.73
CA GLU A 167 19.95 -5.99 8.32
C GLU A 167 18.66 -5.17 8.20
N VAL A 168 18.73 -4.04 7.48
CA VAL A 168 17.56 -3.25 7.10
C VAL A 168 17.03 -3.78 5.78
N ILE A 169 15.75 -4.15 5.76
CA ILE A 169 15.10 -4.63 4.55
C ILE A 169 14.33 -3.48 3.91
N PHE A 170 14.57 -3.28 2.63
CA PHE A 170 13.82 -2.35 1.79
C PHE A 170 12.86 -3.13 0.91
N CYS A 171 11.62 -2.62 0.78
CA CYS A 171 10.64 -3.15 -0.16
C CYS A 171 9.83 -2.01 -0.77
N GLY A 172 10.10 -1.71 -2.04
CA GLY A 172 9.32 -0.78 -2.83
C GLY A 172 8.07 -1.46 -3.39
N VAL A 173 6.91 -0.82 -3.22
CA VAL A 173 5.62 -1.28 -3.73
C VAL A 173 5.01 -0.23 -4.63
N PHE A 174 4.76 -0.62 -5.88
CA PHE A 174 4.28 0.24 -6.95
C PHE A 174 3.02 -0.35 -7.58
N VAL A 175 2.03 0.48 -7.88
CA VAL A 175 0.86 0.06 -8.67
C VAL A 175 0.60 1.07 -9.77
N ARG A 176 0.78 0.67 -11.03
CA ARG A 176 0.60 1.53 -12.20
C ARG A 176 0.13 0.72 -13.37
N GLU A 177 -0.82 1.26 -14.14
CA GLU A 177 -1.28 0.66 -15.40
C GLU A 177 -1.52 -0.86 -15.32
N GLN A 178 -2.23 -1.35 -14.29
CA GLN A 178 -2.50 -2.79 -14.09
C GLN A 178 -1.25 -3.67 -13.87
N VAL A 179 -0.19 -3.09 -13.32
CA VAL A 179 1.01 -3.78 -12.86
C VAL A 179 1.23 -3.46 -11.39
N LEU A 180 1.39 -4.50 -10.57
CA LEU A 180 1.92 -4.43 -9.21
C LEU A 180 3.41 -4.81 -9.26
N GLY A 181 4.28 -3.88 -8.92
CA GLY A 181 5.71 -4.09 -8.79
C GLY A 181 6.13 -4.18 -7.32
N LEU A 182 6.89 -5.22 -7.00
CA LEU A 182 7.53 -5.44 -5.70
C LEU A 182 9.04 -5.55 -5.92
N ILE A 183 9.79 -4.60 -5.38
CA ILE A 183 11.25 -4.55 -5.48
C ILE A 183 11.80 -4.63 -4.06
N SER A 184 12.46 -5.72 -3.70
CA SER A 184 12.89 -5.95 -2.31
C SER A 184 14.31 -6.47 -2.20
N THR A 185 15.03 -5.96 -1.20
CA THR A 185 16.37 -6.45 -0.84
C THR A 185 16.33 -7.82 -0.16
N ALA A 186 15.21 -8.23 0.44
CA ALA A 186 15.10 -9.51 1.15
C ALA A 186 15.08 -10.73 0.22
N SER A 187 14.45 -10.64 -0.95
CA SER A 187 14.26 -11.79 -1.85
C SER A 187 15.28 -11.88 -2.98
N GLN A 188 16.20 -10.91 -3.12
CA GLN A 188 17.12 -10.75 -4.26
C GLN A 188 16.44 -10.79 -5.66
N LEU A 189 15.11 -10.71 -5.69
CA LEU A 189 14.27 -10.87 -6.87
C LEU A 189 13.16 -9.83 -6.82
N ASN A 190 12.99 -9.14 -7.95
CA ASN A 190 11.87 -8.24 -8.19
C ASN A 190 10.70 -9.05 -8.74
N LYS A 191 9.50 -8.79 -8.22
CA LYS A 191 8.28 -9.48 -8.63
C LYS A 191 7.33 -8.48 -9.26
N PHE A 192 6.89 -8.79 -10.47
CA PHE A 192 5.88 -8.00 -11.19
C PHE A 192 4.68 -8.88 -11.48
N LEU A 193 3.52 -8.43 -11.03
CA LEU A 193 2.23 -9.05 -11.28
C LEU A 193 1.49 -8.12 -12.22
N ALA A 194 1.14 -8.59 -13.41
CA ALA A 194 0.42 -7.79 -14.40
C ALA A 194 -0.90 -8.44 -14.74
N TRP A 195 -1.93 -7.61 -14.89
CA TRP A 195 -3.22 -8.02 -15.41
C TRP A 195 -3.53 -7.25 -16.70
N LYS A 196 -4.29 -7.91 -17.56
CA LYS A 196 -4.68 -7.43 -18.89
C LYS A 196 -5.87 -6.50 -18.74
N PHE A 197 -5.92 -5.41 -19.48
CA PHE A 197 -7.19 -4.70 -19.65
C PHE A 197 -8.16 -5.54 -20.50
N SER A 198 -9.46 -5.44 -20.25
CA SER A 198 -10.45 -6.29 -20.93
C SER A 198 -10.38 -6.15 -22.46
N ALA A 199 -10.13 -4.93 -22.96
CA ALA A 199 -10.00 -4.61 -24.39
C ALA A 199 -8.60 -4.86 -25.01
N GLU A 200 -7.60 -5.21 -24.21
CA GLU A 200 -6.21 -5.37 -24.67
C GLU A 200 -5.93 -6.83 -25.06
N ASP A 201 -5.13 -7.08 -26.10
CA ASP A 201 -4.65 -8.44 -26.42
C ASP A 201 -3.46 -8.86 -25.54
N GLY A 202 -3.07 -10.13 -25.60
CA GLY A 202 -2.00 -10.68 -24.75
C GLY A 202 -0.61 -10.10 -25.03
N ASP A 203 -0.29 -9.82 -26.29
CA ASP A 203 1.03 -9.31 -26.69
C ASP A 203 1.19 -7.84 -26.28
N THR A 204 0.14 -7.04 -26.49
CA THR A 204 0.07 -5.65 -26.03
C THR A 204 0.19 -5.56 -24.51
N ALA A 205 -0.53 -6.41 -23.77
CA ALA A 205 -0.44 -6.47 -22.31
C ALA A 205 0.95 -6.85 -21.80
N LEU A 206 1.61 -7.80 -22.46
CA LEU A 206 2.98 -8.18 -22.13
C LEU A 206 3.98 -7.05 -22.42
N ALA A 207 3.82 -6.35 -23.54
CA ALA A 207 4.68 -5.21 -23.89
C ALA A 207 4.54 -4.06 -22.90
N ARG A 208 3.29 -3.70 -22.53
CA ARG A 208 2.99 -2.72 -21.48
C ARG A 208 3.60 -3.15 -20.15
N ALA A 209 3.33 -4.38 -19.70
CA ALA A 209 3.84 -4.88 -18.43
C ALA A 209 5.37 -4.79 -18.33
N LYS A 210 6.10 -5.13 -19.41
CA LYS A 210 7.56 -4.98 -19.48
C LYS A 210 7.99 -3.50 -19.39
N SER A 211 7.35 -2.62 -20.16
CA SER A 211 7.66 -1.19 -20.15
C SER A 211 7.45 -0.58 -18.76
N VAL A 212 6.29 -0.83 -18.15
CA VAL A 212 5.94 -0.33 -16.80
C VAL A 212 6.88 -0.90 -15.74
N SER A 213 7.27 -2.17 -15.84
CA SER A 213 8.21 -2.78 -14.88
C SER A 213 9.59 -2.08 -14.93
N VAL A 214 10.08 -1.70 -16.12
CA VAL A 214 11.32 -0.93 -16.27
C VAL A 214 11.19 0.47 -15.68
N GLU A 215 10.04 1.13 -15.85
CA GLU A 215 9.77 2.42 -15.21
C GLU A 215 9.77 2.30 -13.68
N MET A 216 9.13 1.27 -13.13
CA MET A 216 9.10 1.02 -11.68
C MET A 216 10.51 0.77 -11.11
N LEU A 217 11.38 0.07 -11.83
CA LEU A 217 12.77 -0.11 -11.44
C LEU A 217 13.51 1.23 -11.38
N LYS A 218 13.43 2.03 -12.45
CA LYS A 218 14.01 3.38 -12.47
C LYS A 218 13.45 4.26 -11.36
N LYS A 219 12.16 4.11 -11.07
CA LYS A 219 11.49 4.85 -10.00
C LYS A 219 12.02 4.45 -8.64
N TYR A 220 12.16 3.15 -8.37
CA TYR A 220 12.79 2.64 -7.16
C TYR A 220 14.22 3.17 -7.02
N ASP A 221 15.02 3.05 -8.07
CA ASP A 221 16.42 3.46 -8.05
C ASP A 221 16.60 4.99 -7.94
N SER A 222 15.56 5.78 -8.22
CA SER A 222 15.59 7.24 -8.00
C SER A 222 15.48 7.63 -6.52
N GLY A 223 15.09 6.71 -5.63
CA GLY A 223 14.84 7.00 -4.22
C GLY A 223 13.61 7.88 -3.94
N LYS A 224 12.86 8.28 -4.98
CA LYS A 224 11.70 9.17 -4.86
C LYS A 224 10.43 8.36 -4.68
N PHE A 225 9.89 8.38 -3.47
CA PHE A 225 8.64 7.72 -3.11
C PHE A 225 7.61 8.75 -2.64
N GLY A 226 6.32 8.40 -2.72
CA GLY A 226 5.27 9.22 -2.14
C GLY A 226 5.21 9.08 -0.61
N ALA A 227 5.52 7.89 -0.10
CA ALA A 227 5.61 7.63 1.34
C ALA A 227 6.72 6.62 1.69
N LEU A 228 7.29 6.80 2.89
CA LEU A 228 8.17 5.84 3.54
C LEU A 228 7.45 5.23 4.75
N VAL A 229 7.47 3.91 4.89
CA VAL A 229 6.83 3.20 6.00
C VAL A 229 7.87 2.41 6.78
N PHE A 230 8.20 2.89 7.97
CA PHE A 230 9.12 2.21 8.88
C PHE A 230 8.34 1.20 9.72
N LEU A 231 8.80 -0.05 9.63
CA LEU A 231 8.24 -1.19 10.36
C LEU A 231 9.33 -1.71 11.30
N ASN A 232 9.17 -1.44 12.58
CA ASN A 232 10.06 -2.03 13.58
C ASN A 232 9.71 -3.52 13.70
N ASN A 233 10.67 -4.42 13.50
CA ASN A 233 10.41 -5.86 13.50
C ASN A 233 10.42 -6.50 14.91
N THR A 234 10.76 -5.71 15.94
CA THR A 234 10.84 -6.16 17.33
C THR A 234 9.69 -5.62 18.17
N PHE A 235 9.37 -4.34 17.99
CA PHE A 235 8.22 -3.68 18.60
C PHE A 235 7.17 -3.42 17.53
N HIS A 236 5.89 -3.57 17.84
CA HIS A 236 4.81 -3.27 16.88
C HIS A 236 4.64 -1.75 16.70
N ILE A 237 5.60 -1.13 16.01
CA ILE A 237 5.66 0.30 15.74
C ILE A 237 5.66 0.50 14.24
N VAL A 238 4.67 1.25 13.77
CA VAL A 238 4.54 1.67 12.38
C VAL A 238 4.69 3.18 12.33
N THR A 239 5.68 3.67 11.59
CA THR A 239 5.86 5.10 11.35
C THR A 239 5.78 5.39 9.85
N VAL A 240 4.81 6.20 9.44
CA VAL A 240 4.57 6.59 8.04
C VAL A 240 5.03 8.02 7.84
N LEU A 241 5.98 8.25 6.93
CA LEU A 241 6.44 9.57 6.52
C LEU A 241 5.90 9.87 5.13
N GLU A 242 5.22 11.01 4.99
CA GLU A 242 4.93 11.57 3.67
C GLU A 242 6.21 12.16 3.06
N MET A 243 6.52 11.82 1.81
CA MET A 243 7.78 12.20 1.17
C MET A 243 7.60 13.15 -0.02
N LYS A 244 6.39 13.27 -0.56
CA LYS A 244 6.08 14.12 -1.74
C LYS A 244 7.07 13.94 -2.91
N GLU A 245 7.50 12.69 -3.16
CA GLU A 245 8.46 12.37 -4.23
C GLU A 245 9.84 13.03 -4.04
N SER A 246 10.17 13.44 -2.82
CA SER A 246 11.50 13.93 -2.44
C SER A 246 12.36 12.79 -1.90
N THR A 247 13.68 12.91 -2.11
CA THR A 247 14.70 12.08 -1.44
C THR A 247 15.02 12.59 -0.04
N HIS A 248 14.67 13.84 0.27
CA HIS A 248 15.03 14.49 1.55
C HIS A 248 13.79 14.83 2.36
N HIS A 249 13.82 14.38 3.61
CA HIS A 249 12.90 14.75 4.67
C HIS A 249 13.71 15.20 5.88
N HIS A 250 13.13 16.05 6.73
CA HIS A 250 13.74 16.46 8.00
C HIS A 250 14.15 15.30 8.91
N PHE A 251 13.61 14.09 8.72
CA PHE A 251 13.85 12.93 9.57
C PHE A 251 14.68 11.84 8.87
N VAL A 252 14.69 11.81 7.54
CA VAL A 252 15.34 10.76 6.76
C VAL A 252 15.76 11.31 5.40
N ILE A 253 16.84 10.75 4.88
CA ILE A 253 17.24 10.94 3.50
C ILE A 253 17.28 9.57 2.85
N VAL A 254 16.60 9.42 1.73
CA VAL A 254 16.70 8.25 0.88
C VAL A 254 17.92 8.46 0.01
N ASP A 255 18.96 7.71 0.31
CA ASP A 255 20.19 7.73 -0.45
C ASP A 255 20.08 6.74 -1.62
N ALA A 256 20.09 7.32 -2.81
CA ALA A 256 19.98 6.66 -4.10
C ALA A 256 21.13 7.08 -5.03
N LEU A 257 22.33 7.31 -4.47
CA LEU A 257 23.45 7.96 -5.16
C LEU A 257 24.09 7.16 -6.31
N SER A 258 23.53 6.00 -6.69
CA SER A 258 23.67 5.44 -8.03
C SER A 258 22.33 4.87 -8.51
N PRO A 259 21.54 5.65 -9.28
CA PRO A 259 20.22 5.26 -9.78
C PRO A 259 20.19 4.06 -10.74
N ASP A 260 21.33 3.42 -10.99
CA ASP A 260 21.43 2.19 -11.79
C ASP A 260 22.00 1.02 -10.97
N SER A 261 22.33 1.23 -9.69
CA SER A 261 22.97 0.21 -8.84
C SER A 261 21.99 -0.76 -8.18
N GLY A 262 20.69 -0.44 -8.17
CA GLY A 262 19.68 -1.22 -7.43
C GLY A 262 19.81 -1.12 -5.90
N LYS A 263 20.71 -0.26 -5.40
CA LYS A 263 21.00 -0.11 -3.96
C LYS A 263 20.34 1.15 -3.43
N LEU A 264 19.30 0.97 -2.63
CA LEU A 264 18.77 2.03 -1.78
C LEU A 264 19.36 1.90 -0.39
N SER A 265 19.62 3.04 0.23
CA SER A 265 19.85 3.12 1.67
C SER A 265 19.09 4.31 2.25
N VAL A 266 19.01 4.37 3.59
CA VAL A 266 18.41 5.51 4.27
C VAL A 266 19.37 6.05 5.32
N VAL A 267 19.52 7.38 5.32
CA VAL A 267 20.28 8.10 6.34
C VAL A 267 19.31 8.51 7.44
N TRP A 268 19.44 7.87 8.60
CA TRP A 268 18.59 8.12 9.76
C TRP A 268 19.02 9.40 10.45
N ARG A 269 18.15 10.40 10.54
CA ARG A 269 18.43 11.58 11.38
C ARG A 269 18.07 11.29 12.84
N PRO A 270 18.78 11.90 13.83
CA PRO A 270 18.63 11.54 15.24
C PRO A 270 17.19 11.53 15.79
N GLY A 271 16.34 12.43 15.29
CA GLY A 271 14.92 12.50 15.69
C GLY A 271 14.11 11.26 15.29
N LEU A 272 14.43 10.64 14.15
CA LEU A 272 13.67 9.52 13.61
C LEU A 272 13.88 8.25 14.42
N LEU A 273 15.12 7.94 14.80
CA LEU A 273 15.43 6.73 15.59
C LEU A 273 14.65 6.68 16.90
N ARG A 274 14.42 7.83 17.53
CA ARG A 274 13.57 7.89 18.73
C ARG A 274 12.11 7.57 18.39
N ILE A 275 11.60 8.17 17.31
CA ILE A 275 10.22 8.02 16.84
C ILE A 275 9.91 6.57 16.50
N VAL A 276 10.75 5.90 15.69
CA VAL A 276 10.51 4.53 15.21
C VAL A 276 10.76 3.44 16.27
N ASN A 277 11.24 3.82 17.45
CA ASN A 277 11.56 2.91 18.55
C ASN A 277 10.80 3.23 19.85
N THR A 278 9.91 4.23 19.85
CA THR A 278 9.15 4.61 21.04
C THR A 278 7.67 4.36 20.84
N ILE A 279 7.09 3.48 21.67
CA ILE A 279 5.64 3.34 21.80
C ILE A 279 5.15 4.47 22.73
N PRO A 280 4.34 5.43 22.24
CA PRO A 280 3.73 6.44 23.08
C PRO A 280 2.82 5.78 24.12
N LYS A 281 2.70 6.40 25.30
CA LYS A 281 1.70 5.96 26.28
C LYS A 281 0.34 6.53 25.92
N ASP A 282 -0.71 5.74 26.10
CA ASP A 282 -2.10 6.16 25.98
C ASP A 282 -2.47 7.17 27.08
N ALA A 283 -3.66 7.76 26.96
CA ALA A 283 -4.16 8.77 27.90
C ALA A 283 -4.25 8.27 29.37
N ASP A 284 -4.36 6.95 29.56
CA ASP A 284 -4.36 6.29 30.87
C ASP A 284 -2.96 5.85 31.35
N GLY A 285 -1.92 6.14 30.56
CA GLY A 285 -0.52 5.84 30.87
C GLY A 285 -0.06 4.42 30.50
N ARG A 286 -0.91 3.60 29.87
CA ARG A 286 -0.55 2.26 29.35
C ARG A 286 0.19 2.37 28.02
N GLN A 287 1.01 1.38 27.71
CA GLN A 287 1.60 1.26 26.38
C GLN A 287 0.69 0.35 25.55
N PRO A 288 0.21 0.80 24.38
CA PRO A 288 -0.56 -0.05 23.50
C PRO A 288 0.34 -1.16 22.91
N ASP A 289 -0.28 -2.27 22.55
CA ASP A 289 0.40 -3.41 21.91
C ASP A 289 0.89 -3.06 20.49
N LEU A 290 0.41 -1.96 19.91
CA LEU A 290 0.79 -1.44 18.60
C LEU A 290 0.71 0.10 18.63
N SER A 291 1.69 0.76 18.01
CA SER A 291 1.64 2.20 17.76
C SER A 291 1.71 2.49 16.27
N THR A 292 0.77 3.28 15.75
CA THR A 292 0.86 3.84 14.40
C THR A 292 1.06 5.35 14.50
N MET A 293 2.02 5.88 13.74
CA MET A 293 2.34 7.31 13.74
C MET A 293 2.50 7.78 12.31
N TRP A 294 1.98 8.96 12.02
CA TRP A 294 2.13 9.62 10.74
C TRP A 294 2.85 10.95 10.91
N LEU A 295 3.80 11.22 10.02
CA LEU A 295 4.57 12.44 9.97
C LEU A 295 4.35 13.11 8.60
N PRO A 296 3.84 14.37 8.57
CA PRO A 296 3.70 15.13 7.33
C PRO A 296 5.07 15.39 6.71
N TYR A 297 5.07 15.69 5.41
CA TYR A 297 6.29 16.09 4.74
C TYR A 297 6.87 17.37 5.36
N VAL A 298 8.09 17.29 5.88
CA VAL A 298 8.89 18.43 6.32
C VAL A 298 10.18 18.45 5.51
N GLY A 299 10.28 19.41 4.59
CA GLY A 299 11.48 19.61 3.77
C GLY A 299 12.67 20.14 4.58
N LEU A 300 13.87 19.95 4.04
CA LEU A 300 15.08 20.60 4.55
C LEU A 300 15.26 21.97 3.88
N GLU A 301 16.00 22.85 4.53
CA GLU A 301 16.44 24.09 3.88
C GLU A 301 17.48 23.77 2.79
N ALA A 302 17.51 24.56 1.72
CA ALA A 302 18.36 24.28 0.56
C ALA A 302 19.85 24.18 0.91
N GLN A 303 20.32 24.97 1.87
CA GLN A 303 21.70 24.90 2.36
C GLN A 303 21.97 23.55 3.05
N GLU A 304 21.08 23.12 3.93
CA GLU A 304 21.21 21.85 4.65
C GLU A 304 21.14 20.66 3.68
N THR A 305 20.28 20.71 2.67
CA THR A 305 20.25 19.72 1.58
C THR A 305 21.61 19.63 0.88
N ALA A 306 22.18 20.78 0.47
CA ALA A 306 23.45 20.81 -0.25
C ALA A 306 24.62 20.28 0.59
N GLU A 307 24.68 20.63 1.87
CA GLU A 307 25.71 20.14 2.80
C GLU A 307 25.66 18.61 2.96
N ILE A 308 24.45 18.05 3.02
CA ILE A 308 24.30 16.60 3.16
C ILE A 308 24.62 15.89 1.85
N ASP A 309 24.19 16.41 0.71
CA ASP A 309 24.52 15.84 -0.60
C ASP A 309 26.04 15.84 -0.84
N GLU A 310 26.73 16.92 -0.47
CA GLU A 310 28.19 17.00 -0.52
C GLU A 310 28.85 15.97 0.41
N PHE A 311 28.35 15.81 1.63
CA PHE A 311 28.85 14.80 2.57
C PHE A 311 28.70 13.38 2.04
N LEU A 312 27.51 13.04 1.50
CA LEU A 312 27.27 11.71 0.95
C LEU A 312 28.16 11.45 -0.26
N GLN A 313 28.27 12.41 -1.18
CA GLN A 313 29.16 12.31 -2.33
C GLN A 313 30.62 12.08 -1.90
N ALA A 314 31.10 12.81 -0.87
CA ALA A 314 32.45 12.65 -0.36
C ALA A 314 32.71 11.27 0.26
N GLN A 315 31.72 10.67 0.95
CA GLN A 315 31.82 9.29 1.46
C GLN A 315 32.00 8.29 0.31
N TYR A 316 31.21 8.45 -0.77
CA TYR A 316 31.32 7.58 -1.95
C TYR A 316 32.66 7.73 -2.66
N ASP A 317 33.12 8.96 -2.88
CA ASP A 317 34.41 9.23 -3.52
C ASP A 317 35.56 8.61 -2.71
N ALA A 318 35.44 8.61 -1.37
CA ALA A 318 36.39 7.96 -0.47
C ALA A 318 36.35 6.42 -0.58
N ASP A 319 35.15 5.82 -0.58
CA ASP A 319 34.97 4.36 -0.70
C ASP A 319 35.37 3.80 -2.08
N PHE A 320 35.28 4.60 -3.14
CA PHE A 320 35.75 4.24 -4.49
C PHE A 320 37.25 4.52 -4.73
N SER A 321 37.95 5.15 -3.77
CA SER A 321 39.37 5.49 -3.87
C SER A 321 40.29 4.42 -3.24
N TRP A 322 40.12 3.16 -3.63
CA TRP A 322 41.14 2.12 -3.42
C TRP A 322 41.44 1.37 -4.73
N PRO A 323 42.72 1.21 -5.11
CA PRO A 323 43.15 0.66 -6.41
C PRO A 323 42.82 -0.82 -6.62
#